data_AF-A0A8H7UT62-F1
#
_entry.id   AF-A0A8H7UT62-F1
#
_cell.length_a   1.000
_cell.length_b   1.000
_cell.length_c   1.000
_cell.angle_alpha   90.00
_cell.angle_beta   90.00
_cell.angle_gamma   90.00
#
_symmetry.space_group_name_H-M   'P 1'
#
loop_
_entity.id
_entity.type
_entity.pdbx_description
1 polymer ?
#
loop_
_entity_poly.entity_id
_entity_poly.type
_entity_poly.pdbx_seq_one_letter_code
_entity_poly.pdbx_strand_id
1 'polypeptide(L)'
;MEQFVTGLEELLTKLATAQDSDTIRQATSTLNTQFYVSANCIPAFVQIISRSPHHPVRQLAAVELRKRISKKWQEIPDEAQIEIRAQLLQIVLNEQHEIVRHSTARVISSIARIDVPENKWPELLGFLNQACASATAIHREVGTYCLYTLFEVIADFFMDHTAPLYDLFSKAIVDPESKRVRVTTVL
;
A
#
# COMPACT_ATOMS: atom_id res chain seq x y z
N MET A 1 5.35 22.17 1.97
CA MET A 1 4.96 20.79 1.59
C MET A 1 4.32 20.75 0.21
N GLU A 2 3.35 21.62 -0.09
CA GLU A 2 2.57 21.57 -1.35
C GLU A 2 3.43 21.62 -2.64
N GLN A 3 4.35 22.58 -2.77
CA GLN A 3 5.27 22.65 -3.92
C GLN A 3 6.10 21.37 -4.13
N PHE A 4 6.49 20.70 -3.03
CA PHE A 4 7.24 19.45 -3.09
C PHE A 4 6.37 18.32 -3.66
N VAL A 5 5.09 18.25 -3.25
CA VAL A 5 4.15 17.24 -3.76
C VAL A 5 3.86 17.48 -5.24
N THR A 6 3.62 18.74 -5.64
CA THR A 6 3.38 19.11 -7.04
C THR A 6 4.56 18.72 -7.93
N GLY A 7 5.79 19.08 -7.55
CA GLY A 7 6.98 18.74 -8.34
C GLY A 7 7.21 17.23 -8.42
N LEU A 8 6.90 16.47 -7.36
CA LEU A 8 6.97 15.02 -7.38
C LEU A 8 5.90 14.43 -8.31
N GLU A 9 4.66 14.92 -8.26
CA GLU A 9 3.56 14.46 -9.10
C GLU A 9 3.81 14.74 -10.59
N GLU A 10 4.35 15.90 -10.94
CA GLU A 10 4.78 16.23 -12.31
C GLU A 10 5.84 15.23 -12.80
N LEU A 11 6.83 14.92 -11.95
CA LEU A 11 7.89 13.98 -12.29
C LEU A 11 7.36 12.55 -12.50
N LEU A 12 6.45 12.09 -11.65
CA LEU A 12 5.79 10.79 -11.78
C LEU A 12 4.89 10.73 -13.01
N THR A 13 4.22 11.83 -13.35
CA THR A 13 3.42 11.95 -14.58
C THR A 13 4.32 11.79 -15.79
N LYS A 14 5.46 12.49 -15.82
CA LYS A 14 6.46 12.35 -16.89
C LYS A 14 6.95 10.90 -17.02
N LEU A 15 7.22 10.22 -15.91
CA LEU A 15 7.64 8.82 -15.89
C LEU A 15 6.54 7.88 -16.40
N ALA A 16 5.30 8.10 -16.00
CA ALA A 16 4.16 7.26 -16.39
C ALA A 16 3.85 7.34 -17.89
N THR A 17 4.19 8.46 -18.56
CA THR A 17 3.94 8.67 -19.99
C THR A 17 5.20 8.55 -20.85
N ALA A 18 6.38 8.32 -20.27
CA ALA A 18 7.63 8.28 -21.00
C ALA A 18 7.66 7.11 -22.00
N GLN A 19 8.09 7.41 -23.23
CA GLN A 19 8.25 6.41 -24.30
C GLN A 19 9.72 6.17 -24.67
N ASP A 20 10.64 6.97 -24.12
CA ASP A 20 12.07 6.90 -24.39
C ASP A 20 12.89 6.69 -23.10
N SER A 21 14.03 6.00 -23.24
CA SER A 21 14.89 5.63 -22.11
C SER A 21 15.60 6.83 -21.48
N ASP A 22 15.85 7.90 -22.25
CA ASP A 22 16.54 9.09 -21.75
C ASP A 22 15.67 9.88 -20.76
N THR A 23 14.39 10.06 -21.09
CA THR A 23 13.40 10.66 -20.19
C THR A 23 13.29 9.87 -18.89
N ILE A 24 13.19 8.53 -18.97
CA ILE A 24 13.10 7.66 -17.80
C ILE A 24 14.37 7.81 -16.94
N ARG A 25 15.54 7.77 -17.56
CA ARG A 25 16.84 7.91 -16.87
C ARG A 25 16.97 9.25 -16.16
N GLN A 26 16.65 10.35 -16.84
CA GLN A 26 16.72 11.69 -16.25
C GLN A 26 15.74 11.83 -15.09
N ALA A 27 14.47 11.44 -15.28
CA ALA A 27 13.47 11.56 -14.23
C ALA A 27 13.79 10.68 -13.02
N THR A 28 14.32 9.47 -13.24
CA THR A 28 14.81 8.59 -12.16
C THR A 28 15.99 9.20 -11.43
N SER A 29 16.92 9.86 -12.13
CA SER A 29 18.02 10.59 -11.49
C SER A 29 17.48 11.71 -10.59
N THR A 30 16.51 12.48 -11.07
CA THR A 30 15.85 13.53 -10.29
C THR A 30 15.15 12.97 -9.05
N LEU A 31 14.41 11.85 -9.16
CA LEU A 31 13.80 11.17 -8.01
C LEU A 31 14.84 10.85 -6.94
N ASN A 32 15.97 10.24 -7.33
CA ASN A 32 17.00 9.83 -6.40
C ASN A 32 17.73 11.00 -5.75
N THR A 33 18.01 12.06 -6.51
CA THR A 33 18.86 13.17 -6.05
C THR A 33 18.09 14.28 -5.35
N GLN A 34 16.80 14.48 -5.68
CA GLN A 34 16.02 15.61 -5.16
C GLN A 34 14.90 15.19 -4.20
N PHE A 35 14.25 14.05 -4.46
CA PHE A 35 13.07 13.64 -3.68
C PHE A 35 13.39 12.58 -2.61
N TYR A 36 14.16 11.54 -2.96
CA TYR A 36 14.45 10.41 -2.07
C TYR A 36 15.44 10.71 -0.95
N VAL A 37 16.12 11.85 -1.03
CA VAL A 37 17.04 12.31 0.00
C VAL A 37 16.31 12.70 1.29
N SER A 38 15.03 13.09 1.21
CA SER A 38 14.21 13.52 2.35
C SER A 38 13.14 12.49 2.70
N ALA A 39 12.91 12.26 3.99
CA ALA A 39 11.78 11.45 4.49
C ALA A 39 10.42 12.03 4.08
N ASN A 40 10.34 13.33 3.79
CA ASN A 40 9.14 14.02 3.29
C ASN A 40 8.59 13.42 1.98
N CYS A 41 9.37 12.60 1.26
CA CYS A 41 8.84 11.84 0.12
C CYS A 41 7.73 10.86 0.51
N ILE A 42 7.74 10.30 1.73
CA ILE A 42 6.71 9.36 2.21
C ILE A 42 5.33 10.02 2.25
N PRO A 43 5.09 11.09 3.05
CA PRO A 43 3.78 11.74 3.06
C PRO A 43 3.42 12.33 1.69
N ALA A 44 4.39 12.79 0.91
CA ALA A 44 4.13 13.29 -0.44
C ALA A 44 3.58 12.20 -1.37
N PHE A 45 4.17 10.99 -1.36
CA PHE A 45 3.64 9.87 -2.11
C PHE A 45 2.24 9.47 -1.66
N VAL A 46 1.98 9.42 -0.34
CA VAL A 46 0.65 9.10 0.19
C VAL A 46 -0.40 10.09 -0.33
N GLN A 47 -0.09 11.40 -0.35
CA GLN A 47 -0.98 12.40 -0.93
C GLN A 47 -1.24 12.17 -2.42
N ILE A 48 -0.20 11.84 -3.21
CA ILE A 48 -0.35 11.56 -4.65
C ILE A 48 -1.21 10.32 -4.89
N ILE A 49 -0.99 9.24 -4.14
CA ILE A 49 -1.82 8.02 -4.21
C ILE A 49 -3.27 8.35 -3.81
N SER A 50 -3.50 9.31 -2.91
CA SER A 50 -4.88 9.65 -2.52
C SER A 50 -5.62 10.52 -3.53
N ARG A 51 -4.93 11.42 -4.26
CA ARG A 51 -5.59 12.55 -4.94
C ARG A 51 -5.33 12.65 -6.45
N SER A 52 -4.30 11.99 -6.96
CA SER A 52 -3.94 12.16 -8.38
C SER A 52 -5.08 11.67 -9.28
N PRO A 53 -5.50 12.44 -10.30
CA PRO A 53 -6.59 12.03 -11.18
C PRO A 53 -6.19 10.84 -12.08
N HIS A 54 -4.89 10.60 -12.24
CA HIS A 54 -4.36 9.57 -13.14
C HIS A 54 -3.96 8.31 -12.36
N HIS A 55 -4.71 7.21 -12.56
CA HIS A 55 -4.39 5.94 -11.88
C HIS A 55 -2.97 5.40 -12.16
N PRO A 56 -2.33 5.61 -13.34
CA PRO A 56 -0.95 5.18 -13.54
C PRO A 56 0.03 5.93 -12.63
N VAL A 57 -0.24 7.21 -12.35
CA VAL A 57 0.56 8.04 -11.44
C VAL A 57 0.37 7.56 -9.99
N ARG A 58 -0.87 7.26 -9.57
CA ARG A 58 -1.14 6.67 -8.24
C ARG A 58 -0.45 5.32 -8.05
N GLN A 59 -0.50 4.46 -9.07
CA GLN A 59 0.19 3.17 -9.06
C GLN A 59 1.70 3.36 -8.90
N LEU A 60 2.30 4.21 -9.74
CA LEU A 60 3.74 4.46 -9.70
C LEU A 60 4.17 5.06 -8.36
N ALA A 61 3.38 5.99 -7.81
CA ALA A 61 3.59 6.56 -6.48
C ALA A 61 3.61 5.47 -5.39
N ALA A 62 2.66 4.53 -5.42
CA ALA A 62 2.63 3.41 -4.47
C ALA A 62 3.84 2.46 -4.64
N VAL A 63 4.24 2.18 -5.88
CA VAL A 63 5.43 1.36 -6.19
C VAL A 63 6.70 2.01 -5.66
N GLU A 64 6.89 3.31 -5.90
CA GLU A 64 8.05 4.04 -5.42
C GLU A 64 8.04 4.21 -3.89
N LEU A 65 6.88 4.52 -3.30
CA LEU A 65 6.70 4.60 -1.85
C LEU A 65 7.15 3.31 -1.16
N ARG A 66 6.69 2.15 -1.64
CA ARG A 66 7.09 0.84 -1.11
C ARG A 66 8.61 0.69 -1.02
N LYS A 67 9.34 1.13 -2.06
CA LYS A 67 10.81 1.07 -2.11
C LYS A 67 11.49 2.00 -1.11
N ARG A 68 10.78 3.00 -0.56
CA ARG A 68 11.32 3.99 0.40
C ARG A 68 11.04 3.63 1.85
N ILE A 69 10.00 2.85 2.13
CA ILE A 69 9.62 2.47 3.50
C ILE A 69 10.82 1.92 4.29
N SER A 70 11.54 0.93 3.76
CA SER A 70 12.68 0.33 4.48
C SER A 70 13.87 1.28 4.74
N LYS A 71 13.93 2.42 4.05
CA LYS A 71 15.03 3.38 4.17
C LYS A 71 14.68 4.62 4.97
N LYS A 72 13.41 5.04 4.92
CA LYS A 72 12.98 6.38 5.36
C LYS A 72 11.86 6.36 6.39
N TRP A 73 11.20 5.23 6.63
CA TRP A 73 10.03 5.18 7.52
C TRP A 73 10.35 5.61 8.95
N GLN A 74 11.47 5.14 9.50
CA GLN A 74 11.91 5.50 10.86
C GLN A 74 12.33 6.97 11.01
N GLU A 75 12.55 7.70 9.91
CA GLU A 75 12.82 9.14 9.93
C GLU A 75 11.53 9.98 10.06
N ILE A 76 10.35 9.37 9.89
CA ILE A 76 9.05 10.04 10.02
C ILE A 76 8.67 10.14 11.51
N PRO A 77 8.21 11.31 11.99
CA PRO A 77 7.70 11.44 13.36
C PRO A 77 6.55 10.46 13.64
N ASP A 78 6.49 9.90 14.84
CA ASP A 78 5.51 8.86 15.22
C ASP A 78 4.06 9.30 14.98
N GLU A 79 3.72 10.56 15.27
CA GLU A 79 2.40 11.15 15.00
C GLU A 79 2.03 11.08 13.52
N ALA A 80 2.96 11.45 12.64
CA ALA A 80 2.77 11.36 11.20
C ALA A 80 2.72 9.90 10.72
N GLN A 81 3.43 8.97 11.37
CA GLN A 81 3.34 7.55 11.05
C GLN A 81 1.93 7.00 11.32
N ILE A 82 1.29 7.40 12.44
CA ILE A 82 -0.11 7.04 12.75
C ILE A 82 -1.05 7.53 11.65
N GLU A 83 -0.94 8.80 11.26
CA GLU A 83 -1.79 9.38 10.23
C GLU A 83 -1.60 8.70 8.86
N ILE A 84 -0.35 8.45 8.45
CA ILE A 84 -0.04 7.80 7.17
C ILE A 84 -0.63 6.39 7.12
N ARG A 85 -0.54 5.63 8.21
CA ARG A 85 -1.12 4.29 8.30
C ARG A 85 -2.64 4.34 8.15
N ALA A 86 -3.31 5.21 8.89
CA ALA A 86 -4.75 5.40 8.76
C ALA A 86 -5.16 5.80 7.33
N GLN A 87 -4.43 6.74 6.71
CA GLN A 87 -4.68 7.16 5.32
C GLN A 87 -4.51 6.00 4.33
N LEU A 88 -3.45 5.20 4.44
CA LEU A 88 -3.21 4.07 3.53
C LEU A 88 -4.33 3.02 3.60
N LEU A 89 -4.86 2.74 4.80
CA LEU A 89 -6.00 1.84 4.98
C LEU A 89 -7.27 2.38 4.30
N GLN A 90 -7.52 3.68 4.40
CA GLN A 90 -8.64 4.32 3.70
C GLN A 90 -8.43 4.34 2.19
N ILE A 91 -7.23 4.66 1.72
CA ILE A 91 -6.91 4.73 0.29
C ILE A 91 -7.10 3.37 -0.38
N VAL A 92 -6.56 2.29 0.20
CA VAL A 92 -6.65 0.96 -0.41
C VAL A 92 -8.09 0.46 -0.49
N LEU A 93 -8.92 0.81 0.50
CA LEU A 93 -10.32 0.39 0.56
C LEU A 93 -11.19 1.10 -0.49
N ASN A 94 -10.92 2.39 -0.74
CA ASN A 94 -11.72 3.23 -1.63
C ASN A 94 -11.20 3.27 -3.09
N GLU A 95 -10.02 2.73 -3.37
CA GLU A 95 -9.43 2.76 -4.71
C GLU A 95 -10.15 1.81 -5.69
N GLN A 96 -10.52 2.36 -6.85
CA GLN A 96 -11.31 1.67 -7.87
C GLN A 96 -10.44 0.80 -8.79
N HIS A 97 -9.18 1.15 -8.96
CA HIS A 97 -8.24 0.47 -9.86
C HIS A 97 -7.45 -0.58 -9.08
N GLU A 98 -7.68 -1.85 -9.40
CA GLU A 98 -7.02 -2.99 -8.77
C GLU A 98 -5.49 -2.85 -8.71
N ILE A 99 -4.85 -2.41 -9.80
CA ILE A 99 -3.39 -2.30 -9.84
C ILE A 99 -2.86 -1.29 -8.82
N VAL A 100 -3.63 -0.24 -8.53
CA VAL A 100 -3.31 0.72 -7.48
C VAL A 100 -3.62 0.10 -6.11
N ARG A 101 -4.75 -0.59 -5.94
CA ARG A 101 -5.07 -1.33 -4.69
C ARG A 101 -3.94 -2.29 -4.30
N HIS A 102 -3.49 -3.12 -5.24
CA HIS A 102 -2.40 -4.06 -5.00
C HIS A 102 -1.10 -3.34 -4.66
N SER A 103 -0.75 -2.29 -5.41
CA SER A 103 0.47 -1.51 -5.12
C SER A 103 0.42 -0.88 -3.72
N THR A 104 -0.72 -0.32 -3.31
CA THR A 104 -0.94 0.24 -1.96
C THR A 104 -0.91 -0.83 -0.88
N ALA A 105 -1.52 -2.00 -1.10
CA ALA A 105 -1.44 -3.14 -0.18
C ALA A 105 0.02 -3.57 0.06
N ARG A 106 0.88 -3.53 -0.97
CA ARG A 106 2.31 -3.81 -0.79
C ARG A 106 3.06 -2.72 -0.03
N VAL A 107 2.59 -1.47 -0.05
CA VAL A 107 3.08 -0.42 0.86
C VAL A 107 2.69 -0.74 2.30
N ILE A 108 1.42 -1.07 2.54
CA ILE A 108 0.91 -1.49 3.86
C ILE A 108 1.74 -2.65 4.42
N SER A 109 1.95 -3.70 3.64
CA SER A 109 2.80 -4.83 4.02
C SER A 109 4.25 -4.42 4.33
N SER A 110 4.82 -3.49 3.56
CA SER A 110 6.19 -3.01 3.81
C SER A 110 6.32 -2.22 5.11
N ILE A 111 5.29 -1.47 5.51
CA ILE A 111 5.23 -0.77 6.81
C ILE A 111 4.97 -1.78 7.93
N ALA A 112 4.03 -2.71 7.74
CA ALA A 112 3.68 -3.73 8.72
C ALA A 112 4.87 -4.60 9.12
N ARG A 113 5.77 -4.92 8.17
CA ARG A 113 7.03 -5.61 8.46
C ARG A 113 7.90 -4.91 9.52
N ILE A 114 7.81 -3.59 9.61
CA ILE A 114 8.57 -2.78 10.58
C ILE A 114 7.74 -2.59 11.85
N ASP A 115 6.47 -2.21 11.70
CA ASP A 115 5.66 -1.69 12.81
C ASP A 115 4.94 -2.78 13.61
N VAL A 116 4.58 -3.91 13.00
CA VAL A 116 3.84 -4.98 13.69
C VAL A 116 4.71 -5.67 14.75
N PRO A 117 5.97 -6.06 14.48
CA PRO A 117 6.85 -6.63 15.51
C PRO A 117 7.07 -5.70 16.71
N GLU A 118 7.02 -4.39 16.48
CA GLU A 118 7.17 -3.34 17.50
C GLU A 118 5.85 -2.95 18.18
N ASN A 119 4.75 -3.67 17.90
CA ASN A 119 3.40 -3.38 18.40
C ASN A 119 2.90 -1.95 18.10
N LYS A 120 3.37 -1.35 17.00
CA LYS A 120 3.06 0.05 16.66
C LYS A 120 1.77 0.22 15.87
N TRP A 121 1.21 -0.84 15.25
CA TRP A 121 0.07 -0.75 14.32
C TRP A 121 -1.11 -1.66 14.73
N PRO A 122 -1.76 -1.42 15.88
CA PRO A 122 -2.85 -2.26 16.39
C PRO A 122 -4.10 -2.27 15.49
N GLU A 123 -4.33 -1.21 14.70
CA GLU A 123 -5.52 -1.07 13.86
C GLU A 123 -5.53 -2.03 12.66
N LEU A 124 -4.36 -2.54 12.25
CA LEU A 124 -4.21 -3.34 11.04
C LEU A 124 -5.06 -4.62 11.09
N LEU A 125 -5.04 -5.35 12.22
CA LEU A 125 -5.85 -6.57 12.37
C LEU A 125 -7.35 -6.27 12.33
N GLY A 126 -7.78 -5.18 12.97
CA GLY A 126 -9.18 -4.72 12.94
C GLY A 126 -9.63 -4.42 11.51
N PHE A 127 -8.80 -3.71 10.75
CA PHE A 127 -9.04 -3.45 9.33
C PHE A 127 -9.16 -4.73 8.50
N LEU A 128 -8.24 -5.69 8.67
CA LEU A 128 -8.26 -6.94 7.89
C LEU A 128 -9.54 -7.74 8.13
N ASN A 129 -9.95 -7.87 9.39
CA ASN A 129 -11.18 -8.56 9.75
C ASN A 129 -12.42 -7.88 9.12
N GLN A 130 -12.50 -6.55 9.18
CA GLN A 130 -13.60 -5.80 8.60
C GLN A 130 -13.63 -5.89 7.08
N ALA A 131 -12.48 -5.73 6.42
CA ALA A 131 -12.37 -5.77 4.97
C ALA A 131 -12.76 -7.15 4.41
N CYS A 132 -12.21 -8.23 4.99
CA CYS A 132 -12.47 -9.59 4.53
C CYS A 132 -13.91 -10.06 4.79
N ALA A 133 -14.57 -9.52 5.83
CA ALA A 133 -15.97 -9.84 6.15
C ALA A 133 -16.99 -8.84 5.57
N SER A 134 -16.55 -7.87 4.78
CA SER A 134 -17.40 -6.82 4.22
C SER A 134 -18.48 -7.38 3.31
N ALA A 135 -19.68 -6.77 3.35
CA ALA A 135 -20.73 -7.06 2.36
C ALA A 135 -20.31 -6.66 0.92
N THR A 136 -19.35 -5.75 0.77
CA THR A 136 -18.85 -5.29 -0.53
C THR A 136 -17.71 -6.16 -1.05
N ALA A 137 -17.91 -6.80 -2.20
CA ALA A 137 -16.90 -7.67 -2.84
C ALA A 137 -15.52 -7.03 -3.00
N ILE A 138 -15.45 -5.75 -3.42
CA ILE A 138 -14.17 -5.03 -3.59
C ILE A 138 -13.41 -4.91 -2.26
N HIS A 139 -14.11 -4.69 -1.14
CA HIS A 139 -13.45 -4.64 0.18
C HIS A 139 -12.91 -6.02 0.58
N ARG A 140 -13.63 -7.10 0.26
CA ARG A 140 -13.15 -8.46 0.49
C ARG A 140 -11.91 -8.76 -0.36
N GLU A 141 -11.89 -8.35 -1.63
CA GLU A 141 -10.69 -8.43 -2.48
C GLU A 141 -9.49 -7.70 -1.86
N VAL A 142 -9.71 -6.49 -1.34
CA VAL A 142 -8.68 -5.71 -0.62
C VAL A 142 -8.17 -6.48 0.59
N GLY A 143 -9.07 -6.94 1.45
CA GLY A 143 -8.71 -7.65 2.68
C GLY A 143 -7.89 -8.91 2.39
N THR A 144 -8.37 -9.76 1.47
CA THR A 144 -7.68 -10.99 1.10
C THR A 144 -6.32 -10.72 0.45
N TYR A 145 -6.21 -9.70 -0.41
CA TYR A 145 -4.92 -9.36 -1.01
C TYR A 145 -3.94 -8.76 0.01
N CYS A 146 -4.42 -7.93 0.95
CA CYS A 146 -3.60 -7.45 2.06
C CYS A 146 -3.07 -8.61 2.89
N LEU A 147 -3.92 -9.58 3.27
CA LEU A 147 -3.49 -10.80 3.97
C LEU A 147 -2.40 -11.53 3.19
N TYR A 148 -2.63 -11.82 1.91
CA TYR A 148 -1.64 -12.45 1.04
C TYR A 148 -0.27 -11.75 1.11
N THR A 149 -0.24 -10.42 0.95
CA THR A 149 1.03 -9.66 1.04
C THR A 149 1.63 -9.58 2.43
N LEU A 150 0.83 -9.74 3.49
CA LEU A 150 1.30 -9.71 4.87
C LEU A 150 1.89 -11.06 5.27
N PHE A 151 1.36 -12.18 4.78
CA PHE A 151 1.98 -13.49 4.97
C PHE A 151 3.41 -13.54 4.40
N GLU A 152 3.72 -12.80 3.35
CA GLU A 152 5.08 -12.72 2.81
C GLU A 152 6.10 -12.12 3.81
N VAL A 153 5.65 -11.31 4.79
CA VAL A 153 6.54 -10.46 5.60
C VAL A 153 6.40 -10.59 7.10
N ILE A 154 5.24 -11.04 7.60
CA ILE A 154 4.94 -11.19 9.03
C ILE A 154 4.17 -12.50 9.30
N ALA A 155 4.50 -13.58 8.59
CA ALA A 155 3.86 -14.89 8.76
C ALA A 155 3.85 -15.36 10.23
N ASP A 156 4.96 -15.22 10.94
CA ASP A 156 5.10 -15.68 12.33
C ASP A 156 4.06 -15.02 13.26
N PHE A 157 3.77 -13.74 13.05
CA PHE A 157 2.73 -13.03 13.81
C PHE A 157 1.33 -13.62 13.62
N PHE A 158 1.04 -14.14 12.42
CA PHE A 158 -0.22 -14.82 12.12
C PHE A 158 -0.26 -16.26 12.66
N MET A 159 0.89 -16.90 12.87
CA MET A 159 0.91 -18.27 13.41
C MET A 159 0.37 -18.35 14.84
N ASP A 160 0.48 -17.25 15.61
CA ASP A 160 -0.14 -17.14 16.92
C ASP A 160 -1.67 -16.99 16.87
N HIS A 161 -2.25 -16.77 15.68
CA HIS A 161 -3.66 -16.44 15.46
C HIS A 161 -4.31 -17.31 14.36
N THR A 162 -3.91 -18.58 14.24
CA THR A 162 -4.32 -19.47 13.14
C THR A 162 -5.82 -19.78 13.09
N ALA A 163 -6.49 -19.98 14.23
CA ALA A 163 -7.90 -20.37 14.25
C ALA A 163 -8.83 -19.32 13.60
N PRO A 164 -8.74 -18.01 13.94
CA PRO A 164 -9.48 -16.96 13.23
C PRO A 164 -9.18 -16.90 11.72
N LEU A 165 -7.93 -17.16 11.33
CA LEU A 165 -7.53 -17.15 9.91
C LEU A 165 -8.16 -18.31 9.14
N TYR A 166 -8.23 -19.50 9.73
CA TYR A 166 -8.92 -20.64 9.10
C TYR A 166 -10.41 -20.38 8.90
N ASP A 167 -11.11 -19.81 9.89
CA ASP A 167 -12.51 -19.41 9.74
C ASP A 167 -12.67 -18.41 8.59
N LEU A 168 -11.81 -17.40 8.55
CA LEU A 168 -11.79 -16.41 7.47
C LEU A 168 -11.60 -17.06 6.09
N PHE A 169 -10.58 -17.90 5.93
CA PHE A 169 -10.27 -18.55 4.66
C PHE A 169 -11.35 -19.54 4.21
N SER A 170 -11.98 -20.24 5.16
CA SER A 170 -13.09 -21.15 4.86
C SER A 170 -14.27 -20.43 4.20
N LYS A 171 -14.50 -19.16 4.55
CA LYS A 171 -15.51 -18.30 3.93
C LYS A 171 -15.01 -17.70 2.62
N ALA A 172 -13.76 -17.22 2.58
CA ALA A 172 -13.19 -16.54 1.42
C ALA A 172 -12.99 -17.48 0.21
N ILE A 173 -12.62 -18.75 0.42
CA ILE A 173 -12.43 -19.72 -0.68
C ILE A 173 -13.73 -20.06 -1.42
N VAL A 174 -14.88 -19.84 -0.77
CA VAL A 174 -16.22 -20.00 -1.35
C VAL A 174 -16.96 -18.68 -1.52
N ASP A 175 -16.23 -17.55 -1.63
CA ASP A 175 -16.82 -16.22 -1.78
C ASP A 175 -17.92 -16.23 -2.86
N PRO A 176 -19.15 -15.76 -2.56
CA PRO A 176 -20.28 -15.92 -3.46
C PRO A 176 -20.20 -15.01 -4.70
N GLU A 177 -19.47 -13.90 -4.62
CA GLU A 177 -19.50 -12.84 -5.64
C GLU A 177 -18.18 -12.72 -6.39
N SER A 178 -17.04 -12.78 -5.68
CA SER A 178 -15.73 -12.49 -6.25
C SER A 178 -14.92 -13.76 -6.48
N LYS A 179 -14.71 -14.09 -7.76
CA LYS A 179 -13.72 -15.09 -8.17
C LYS A 179 -12.31 -14.75 -7.67
N ARG A 180 -11.99 -13.46 -7.55
CA ARG A 180 -10.67 -13.01 -7.12
C ARG A 180 -10.41 -13.34 -5.66
N VAL A 181 -11.38 -13.07 -4.78
CA VAL A 181 -11.29 -13.48 -3.37
C VAL A 181 -10.99 -14.97 -3.27
N ARG A 182 -11.72 -15.81 -4.01
CA ARG A 182 -11.50 -17.27 -4.02
C ARG A 182 -10.08 -17.65 -4.47
N VAL A 183 -9.60 -17.05 -5.56
CA VAL A 183 -8.27 -17.35 -6.12
C VAL A 183 -7.16 -16.85 -5.19
N THR A 184 -7.23 -15.61 -4.70
CA THR A 184 -6.20 -15.02 -3.84
C THR A 184 -6.11 -15.74 -2.48
N THR A 185 -7.21 -16.31 -2.00
CA THR A 185 -7.21 -17.10 -0.74
C THR A 185 -6.30 -18.32 -0.77
N VAL A 186 -5.99 -18.85 -1.96
CA VAL A 186 -5.18 -20.07 -2.15
C VAL A 186 -3.79 -19.82 -2.75
N LEU A 187 -3.39 -18.56 -2.92
CA LEU A 187 -2.05 -18.15 -3.37
C LEU A 187 -1.07 -18.08 -2.20
#